data_AF-R4JX30-F1
#
_entry.id   AF-R4JX30-F1
#
_cell.length_a   1.000
_cell.length_b   1.000
_cell.length_c   1.000
_cell.angle_alpha   90.00
_cell.angle_beta   90.00
_cell.angle_gamma   90.00
#
_symmetry.space_group_name_H-M   'P 1'
#
loop_
_entity.id
_entity.type
_entity.pdbx_description
1 polymer ?
#
loop_
_entity_poly.entity_id
_entity_poly.type
_entity_poly.pdbx_seq_one_letter_code
_entity_poly.pdbx_strand_id
1 'polypeptide(L)' 'MNLPLLIQIRAETGLTQKDMAQKLNYKNKASYCLIENGKTKVTIDLALKIKNILKLNEDDFNKIFFEN' A
#
# COMPACT_ATOMS: atom_id res chain seq x y z
N MET A 1 -4.23 6.13 8.82
CA MET A 1 -3.39 5.39 7.86
C MET A 1 -1.99 5.94 7.94
N ASN A 2 -1.06 5.13 8.41
CA ASN A 2 0.36 5.46 8.55
C ASN A 2 1.07 5.35 7.18
N LEU A 3 1.09 6.46 6.44
CA LEU A 3 1.72 6.56 5.12
C LEU A 3 3.23 6.31 5.15
N PRO A 4 4.00 6.89 6.10
CA PRO A 4 5.44 6.63 6.18
C PRO A 4 5.76 5.15 6.34
N LEU A 5 5.01 4.43 7.19
CA LEU A 5 5.20 3.00 7.41
C LEU A 5 4.89 2.18 6.15
N LEU A 6 3.81 2.50 5.43
CA LEU A 6 3.48 1.83 4.16
C LEU A 6 4.61 1.99 3.12
N ILE A 7 5.17 3.19 3.00
CA ILE A 7 6.26 3.49 2.07
C ILE A 7 7.51 2.71 2.45
N GLN A 8 7.85 2.69 3.75
CA GLN A 8 9.00 1.98 4.27
C GLN A 8 8.91 0.48 3.97
N ILE A 9 7.81 -0.16 4.38
CA ILE A 9 7.64 -1.61 4.18
C ILE A 9 7.64 -1.96 2.70
N ARG A 10 6.98 -1.16 1.85
CA ARG A 10 7.06 -1.37 0.40
C ARG A 10 8.51 -1.33 -0.07
N ALA A 11 9.30 -0.35 0.34
CA ALA A 11 10.70 -0.24 -0.08
C ALA A 11 11.54 -1.44 0.41
N GLU A 12 11.31 -1.94 1.62
CA GLU A 12 11.97 -3.12 2.18
C GLU A 12 11.66 -4.40 1.39
N THR A 13 10.47 -4.50 0.79
CA THR A 13 10.12 -5.62 -0.12
C THR A 13 10.78 -5.53 -1.51
N GLY A 14 11.49 -4.44 -1.82
CA GLY A 14 12.10 -4.20 -3.13
C GLY A 14 11.11 -3.81 -4.23
N LEU A 15 9.83 -3.59 -3.89
CA LEU A 15 8.79 -3.22 -4.86
C LEU A 15 8.77 -1.71 -5.10
N THR A 16 8.75 -1.30 -6.37
CA THR A 16 8.51 0.10 -6.72
C THR A 16 7.02 0.42 -6.71
N GLN A 17 6.68 1.72 -6.67
CA GLN A 17 5.29 2.16 -6.84
C GLN A 17 4.68 1.70 -8.19
N LYS A 18 5.52 1.52 -9.22
CA LYS A 18 5.08 1.00 -10.53
C LYS A 18 4.72 -0.48 -10.42
N ASP A 19 5.52 -1.26 -9.69
CA ASP A 19 5.24 -2.69 -9.48
C ASP A 19 3.96 -2.88 -8.67
N MET A 20 3.75 -2.07 -7.64
CA MET A 20 2.50 -2.07 -6.87
C MET A 20 1.30 -1.75 -7.75
N ALA A 21 1.40 -0.72 -8.58
CA ALA A 21 0.35 -0.36 -9.52
C ALA A 21 0.03 -1.51 -10.49
N GLN A 22 1.05 -2.16 -11.05
CA GLN A 22 0.87 -3.31 -11.94
C GLN A 22 0.21 -4.50 -11.22
N LYS A 23 0.65 -4.83 -10.01
CA LYS A 23 0.07 -5.92 -9.20
C LYS A 23 -1.37 -5.64 -8.76
N LEU A 24 -1.75 -4.38 -8.63
CA LEU A 24 -3.12 -3.93 -8.36
C LEU A 24 -3.95 -3.71 -9.63
N ASN A 25 -3.41 -4.05 -10.80
CA ASN A 25 -4.04 -3.89 -12.10
C ASN A 25 -4.41 -2.43 -12.44
N TYR A 26 -3.62 -1.47 -11.96
CA TYR A 26 -3.74 -0.06 -12.33
C TYR A 26 -2.99 0.23 -13.64
N LYS A 27 -3.58 1.11 -14.46
CA LYS A 27 -3.01 1.53 -15.74
C LYS A 27 -1.72 2.33 -15.60
N ASN A 28 -1.49 3.00 -14.46
CA ASN A 28 -0.35 3.87 -14.26
C ASN A 28 0.18 3.81 -12.82
N LYS A 29 1.47 4.18 -12.66
CA LYS A 29 2.13 4.35 -11.35
C LYS A 29 1.43 5.39 -10.47
N ALA A 30 0.87 6.43 -11.09
CA ALA A 30 0.27 7.56 -10.38
C ALA A 30 -0.87 7.13 -9.45
N SER A 31 -1.70 6.16 -9.86
CA SER A 31 -2.77 5.61 -9.02
C SER A 31 -2.26 5.12 -7.67
N TYR A 32 -1.15 4.36 -7.65
CA TYR A 32 -0.59 3.87 -6.39
C TYR A 32 0.16 4.97 -5.62
N CYS A 33 0.84 5.89 -6.32
CA CYS A 33 1.45 7.06 -5.70
C CYS A 33 0.45 7.91 -4.90
N LEU A 34 -0.79 8.07 -5.40
CA LEU A 34 -1.85 8.80 -4.69
C LEU A 34 -2.28 8.11 -3.39
N ILE A 35 -2.20 6.78 -3.32
CA ILE A 35 -2.47 6.01 -2.09
C ILE A 35 -1.41 6.33 -1.03
N GLU A 36 -0.13 6.24 -1.40
CA GLU A 36 0.98 6.53 -0.48
C GLU A 36 1.05 8.00 -0.03
N ASN A 37 0.44 8.92 -0.79
CA ASN A 37 0.32 10.32 -0.42
C ASN A 37 -1.00 10.66 0.30
N GLY A 38 -1.84 9.67 0.61
CA GLY A 38 -3.13 9.86 1.26
C GLY A 38 -4.14 10.69 0.45
N LYS A 39 -3.93 10.79 -0.87
CA LYS A 39 -4.82 11.54 -1.79
C LYS A 39 -5.99 10.70 -2.32
N THR A 40 -5.97 9.39 -2.05
CA THR A 40 -7.02 8.45 -2.45
C THR A 40 -7.61 7.77 -1.21
N LYS A 41 -8.93 7.65 -1.16
CA LYS A 41 -9.61 6.84 -0.15
C LYS A 41 -9.29 5.37 -0.37
N VAL A 42 -8.79 4.70 0.66
CA VAL A 42 -8.50 3.25 0.64
C VAL A 42 -9.72 2.49 1.17
N THR A 43 -10.25 1.59 0.36
CA THR A 43 -11.28 0.64 0.80
C THR A 43 -10.64 -0.56 1.50
N ILE A 44 -11.41 -1.30 2.30
CA ILE A 44 -10.93 -2.53 2.95
C ILE A 44 -10.43 -3.56 1.92
N ASP A 45 -11.15 -3.72 0.80
CA ASP A 45 -10.73 -4.62 -0.29
C ASP A 45 -9.36 -4.23 -0.86
N LEU A 46 -9.11 -2.93 -1.05
CA LEU A 46 -7.81 -2.44 -1.52
C LEU A 46 -6.72 -2.66 -0.47
N ALA A 47 -7.02 -2.40 0.82
CA ALA A 47 -6.08 -2.65 1.91
C ALA A 47 -5.69 -4.14 1.96
N LEU A 48 -6.65 -5.06 1.82
CA LEU A 48 -6.40 -6.50 1.78
C LEU A 48 -5.55 -6.93 0.57
N LYS A 49 -5.77 -6.31 -0.60
CA LYS A 49 -4.90 -6.55 -1.77
C LYS A 49 -3.47 -6.10 -1.51
N ILE A 50 -3.28 -4.92 -0.90
CA ILE A 50 -1.96 -4.41 -0.54
C ILE A 50 -1.29 -5.33 0.49
N LYS A 51 -2.03 -5.79 1.51
CA LYS A 51 -1.57 -6.79 2.49
C LYS A 51 -1.02 -8.04 1.81
N ASN A 52 -1.78 -8.59 0.86
CA ASN A 52 -1.37 -9.80 0.12
C ASN A 52 -0.12 -9.57 -0.74
N ILE A 53 -0.02 -8.41 -1.39
CA ILE A 53 1.13 -8.07 -2.26
C ILE A 53 2.41 -7.88 -1.42
N LEU A 54 2.31 -7.14 -0.33
CA LEU A 54 3.44 -6.82 0.55
C LEU A 54 3.71 -7.94 1.58
N LYS A 55 2.86 -8.98 1.62
CA LYS A 55 2.92 -10.09 2.59
C LYS A 55 2.96 -9.60 4.04
N LEU A 56 2.13 -8.59 4.36
CA LEU A 56 2.07 -8.04 5.71
C LEU A 56 1.47 -9.05 6.69
N ASN A 57 2.03 -9.09 7.90
CA ASN A 57 1.36 -9.72 9.03
C ASN A 57 0.18 -8.83 9.52
N GLU A 58 -0.61 -9.33 10.47
CA GLU A 58 -1.76 -8.58 11.01
C GLU A 58 -1.33 -7.30 11.74
N ASP A 59 -0.22 -7.33 12.46
CA ASP A 59 0.25 -6.18 13.23
C ASP A 59 0.63 -5.01 12.31
N ASP A 60 1.41 -5.27 11.26
CA ASP A 60 1.79 -4.27 10.28
C ASP A 60 0.59 -3.78 9.48
N PHE A 61 -0.34 -4.68 9.16
CA PHE A 61 -1.59 -4.30 8.50
C PHE A 61 -2.42 -3.34 9.37
N ASN A 62 -2.57 -3.63 10.67
CA ASN A 62 -3.31 -2.78 11.60
C ASN A 62 -2.61 -1.43 11.79
N LYS A 63 -1.29 -1.43 12.02
CA LYS A 63 -0.47 -0.22 12.16
C LYS A 63 -0.56 0.69 10.93
N ILE A 64 -0.57 0.11 9.73
CA ILE A 64 -0.68 0.88 8.49
C ILE A 64 -2.09 1.43 8.32
N PHE A 65 -3.12 0.59 8.33
CA PHE A 65 -4.43 0.99 7.82
C PHE A 65 -5.40 1.52 8.88
N PHE A 66 -5.22 1.16 10.17
CA PHE A 66 -6.19 1.44 11.23
C PHE A 66 -5.62 2.30 12.36
N GLU A 67 -4.31 2.30 12.55
CA GLU A 67 -3.64 3.15 13.54
C GLU A 67 -3.10 4.44 12.87
N ASN A 68 -2.94 5.49 13.69
CA ASN A 68 -2.39 6.78 13.29
C ASN A 68 -1.17 7.11 14.14
#